data_AF-A0A1F2ETZ1-F1
#
_entry.id   AF-A0A1F2ETZ1-F1
#
_cell.length_a   1.000
_cell.length_b   1.000
_cell.length_c   1.000
_cell.angle_alpha   90.00
_cell.angle_beta   90.00
_cell.angle_gamma   90.00
#
_symmetry.space_group_name_H-M   'P 1'
#
loop_
_entity.id
_entity.type
_entity.pdbx_description
1 polymer ?
#
loop_
_entity_poly.entity_id
_entity_poly.type
_entity_poly.pdbx_seq_one_letter_code
_entity_poly.pdbx_strand_id
1 'polypeptide(L)'
;MEKPFEDLSGECAEAIAEVVEAHGEAFDGRRIKGMALCPVDDYLAPYLGVVFAETTDDPEAPAEDLYVQWSPDESGQEISNGRLDKVTGGTNDLASHWPEEDWDHFGPQLRDALVEALGSTVVRDALARVGWNPILYLFMTGEGLVDADSLPTLNPGRRADPDYRALERLT
;
A
#
# COMPACT_ATOMS: atom_id res chain seq x y z
N MET A 1 -24.41 -7.45 12.13
CA MET A 1 -24.07 -6.07 11.78
C MET A 1 -22.89 -6.23 10.84
N GLU A 2 -23.10 -6.04 9.53
CA GLU A 2 -22.01 -6.05 8.55
C GLU A 2 -20.98 -5.00 8.99
N LYS A 3 -19.70 -5.38 9.01
CA LYS A 3 -18.64 -4.41 9.23
C LYS A 3 -18.56 -3.58 7.96
N PRO A 4 -18.76 -2.25 8.01
CA PRO A 4 -18.84 -1.42 6.80
C PRO A 4 -17.58 -1.48 5.92
N PHE A 5 -16.46 -1.95 6.47
CA PHE A 5 -15.19 -2.07 5.77
C PHE A 5 -14.81 -3.49 5.32
N GLU A 6 -15.60 -4.51 5.66
CA GLU A 6 -15.34 -5.88 5.21
C GLU A 6 -15.62 -6.01 3.70
N ASP A 7 -16.72 -5.42 3.24
CA ASP A 7 -17.02 -5.29 1.81
C ASP A 7 -15.96 -4.44 1.09
N LEU A 8 -15.50 -3.35 1.72
CA LEU A 8 -14.42 -2.51 1.18
C LEU A 8 -13.13 -3.32 1.01
N SER A 9 -12.73 -4.10 2.02
CA SER A 9 -11.49 -4.86 2.00
C SER A 9 -11.49 -5.88 0.85
N GLY A 10 -12.59 -6.63 0.70
CA GLY A 10 -12.76 -7.58 -0.39
C GLY A 10 -12.76 -6.93 -1.77
N GLU A 11 -13.54 -5.85 -1.96
CA GLU A 11 -13.57 -5.13 -3.23
C GLU A 11 -12.22 -4.50 -3.59
N CYS A 12 -11.51 -3.96 -2.59
CA CYS A 12 -10.19 -3.37 -2.76
C CYS A 12 -9.16 -4.44 -3.10
N ALA A 13 -9.18 -5.60 -2.44
CA ALA A 13 -8.30 -6.73 -2.74
C ALA A 13 -8.43 -7.21 -4.18
N GLU A 14 -9.67 -7.39 -4.66
CA GLU A 14 -9.92 -7.78 -6.06
C GLU A 14 -9.45 -6.69 -7.03
N ALA A 15 -9.72 -5.42 -6.74
CA ALA A 15 -9.28 -4.31 -7.59
C ALA A 15 -7.75 -4.21 -7.68
N ILE A 16 -7.04 -4.36 -6.55
CA ILE A 16 -5.57 -4.38 -6.50
C ILE A 16 -5.03 -5.54 -7.33
N ALA A 17 -5.60 -6.74 -7.17
CA ALA A 17 -5.16 -7.92 -7.92
C ALA A 17 -5.33 -7.73 -9.43
N GLU A 18 -6.46 -7.17 -9.88
CA GLU A 18 -6.68 -6.82 -11.28
C GLU A 18 -5.66 -5.80 -11.79
N VAL A 19 -5.34 -4.78 -10.99
CA VAL A 19 -4.32 -3.77 -11.34
C VAL A 19 -2.94 -4.42 -11.49
N VAL A 20 -2.54 -5.28 -10.55
CA VAL A 20 -1.26 -6.01 -10.60
C VAL A 20 -1.17 -6.85 -11.87
N GLU A 21 -2.22 -7.62 -12.20
CA GLU A 21 -2.24 -8.44 -13.41
C GLU A 21 -2.18 -7.62 -14.69
N ALA A 22 -2.93 -6.51 -14.75
CA ALA A 22 -2.92 -5.61 -15.89
C ALA A 22 -1.54 -4.96 -16.13
N HIS A 23 -0.74 -4.81 -15.07
CA HIS A 23 0.58 -4.16 -15.11
C HIS A 23 1.75 -5.15 -15.08
N GLY A 24 1.50 -6.47 -15.10
CA GLY A 24 2.56 -7.47 -14.95
C GLY A 24 3.71 -7.34 -15.95
N GLU A 25 3.42 -6.88 -17.16
CA GLU A 25 4.42 -6.63 -18.23
C GLU A 25 4.85 -5.15 -18.32
N ALA A 26 4.18 -4.23 -17.61
CA ALA A 26 4.40 -2.79 -17.75
C ALA A 26 5.77 -2.32 -17.25
N PHE A 27 6.44 -3.15 -16.45
CA PHE A 27 7.71 -2.83 -15.79
C PHE A 27 8.83 -3.81 -16.16
N ASP A 28 8.75 -4.42 -17.35
CA ASP A 28 9.71 -5.44 -17.79
C ASP A 28 11.17 -4.97 -17.64
N GLY A 29 11.96 -5.76 -16.91
CA GLY A 29 13.35 -5.45 -16.55
C GLY A 29 13.59 -4.57 -15.31
N ARG A 30 12.57 -3.92 -14.73
CA ARG A 30 12.70 -3.19 -13.45
C ARG A 30 12.34 -4.10 -12.28
N ARG A 31 13.22 -4.17 -11.28
CA ARG A 31 12.91 -4.87 -10.02
C ARG A 31 11.99 -4.01 -9.18
N ILE A 32 10.80 -4.53 -8.88
CA ILE A 32 9.87 -3.93 -7.92
C ILE A 32 10.28 -4.37 -6.52
N LYS A 33 10.64 -3.42 -5.67
CA LYS A 33 11.07 -3.68 -4.29
C LYS A 33 9.93 -3.47 -3.28
N GLY A 34 9.00 -2.56 -3.60
CA GLY A 34 7.93 -2.15 -2.70
C GLY A 34 6.62 -1.95 -3.44
N MET A 35 5.51 -2.18 -2.74
CA MET A 35 4.17 -1.83 -3.20
C MET A 35 3.36 -1.33 -2.01
N ALA A 36 2.76 -0.16 -2.15
CA ALA A 36 2.10 0.55 -1.07
C ALA A 36 0.67 0.92 -1.41
N LEU A 37 -0.22 0.82 -0.43
CA LEU A 37 -1.43 1.64 -0.45
C LEU A 37 -1.14 2.96 0.26
N CYS A 38 -1.48 4.05 -0.41
CA CYS A 38 -1.13 5.40 -0.01
C CYS A 38 -2.39 6.21 0.35
N PRO A 39 -2.96 6.06 1.57
CA PRO A 39 -4.02 6.94 2.03
C PRO A 39 -3.49 8.37 2.23
N VAL A 40 -4.30 9.36 1.88
CA VAL A 40 -4.04 10.78 2.13
C VAL A 40 -4.93 11.24 3.29
N ASP A 41 -4.38 11.98 4.26
CA ASP A 41 -5.14 12.41 5.45
C ASP A 41 -6.37 13.27 5.11
N ASP A 42 -6.25 14.14 4.10
CA ASP A 42 -7.32 15.04 3.65
C ASP A 42 -8.38 14.34 2.75
N TYR A 43 -8.00 13.22 2.14
CA TYR A 43 -8.80 12.47 1.18
C TYR A 43 -8.44 10.99 1.36
N LEU A 44 -9.17 10.29 2.23
CA LEU A 44 -8.97 8.88 2.57
C LEU A 44 -8.89 7.91 1.37
N ALA A 45 -9.18 8.36 0.15
CA ALA A 45 -8.95 7.64 -1.10
C ALA A 45 -7.49 7.20 -1.24
N PRO A 46 -7.18 5.90 -0.98
CA PRO A 46 -5.83 5.42 -1.15
C PRO A 46 -5.55 5.21 -2.64
N TYR A 47 -4.32 5.43 -3.07
CA TYR A 47 -3.87 4.95 -4.37
C TYR A 47 -2.85 3.81 -4.19
N LEU A 48 -2.61 3.02 -5.25
CA LEU A 48 -1.64 1.94 -5.23
C LEU A 48 -0.32 2.42 -5.86
N GLY A 49 0.71 2.56 -5.05
CA GLY A 49 2.06 2.95 -5.48
C GLY A 49 2.99 1.75 -5.64
N VAL A 50 3.80 1.73 -6.70
CA VAL A 50 4.88 0.75 -6.90
C VAL A 50 6.22 1.42 -6.81
N VAL A 51 7.14 0.84 -6.06
CA VAL A 51 8.49 1.37 -5.87
C VAL A 51 9.53 0.45 -6.51
N PHE A 52 10.41 1.05 -7.31
CA PHE A 52 11.43 0.36 -8.09
C PHE A 52 12.81 0.40 -7.40
N ALA A 53 13.66 -0.58 -7.67
CA ALA A 53 15.05 -0.57 -7.25
C ALA A 53 15.89 0.31 -8.19
N GLU A 54 16.15 1.57 -7.84
CA GLU A 54 16.88 2.50 -8.74
C GLU A 54 18.12 3.16 -8.15
N THR A 55 18.09 3.66 -6.90
CA THR A 55 19.10 4.66 -6.46
C THR A 55 20.06 4.19 -5.37
N THR A 56 19.64 3.33 -4.46
CA THR A 56 20.49 2.81 -3.37
C THR A 56 19.97 1.45 -2.91
N ASP A 57 20.81 0.43 -2.99
CA ASP A 57 20.53 -0.90 -2.42
C ASP A 57 21.09 -1.03 -0.99
N ASP A 58 21.52 0.08 -0.38
CA ASP A 58 22.07 0.12 0.97
C ASP A 58 20.92 0.28 1.99
N PRO A 59 20.53 -0.80 2.71
CA PRO A 59 19.51 -0.71 3.75
C PRO A 59 19.97 0.11 4.97
N GLU A 60 21.24 0.48 5.06
CA GLU A 60 21.86 1.29 6.11
C GLU A 60 22.01 2.77 5.73
N ALA A 61 21.47 3.19 4.57
CA ALA A 61 21.50 4.58 4.12
C ALA A 61 20.85 5.56 5.13
N PRO A 62 21.17 6.85 5.09
CA PRO A 62 20.48 7.89 5.84
C PRO A 62 18.96 7.84 5.63
N ALA A 63 18.19 8.24 6.65
CA ALA A 63 16.72 8.19 6.60
C ALA A 63 16.13 9.04 5.47
N GLU A 64 16.77 10.15 5.11
CA GLU A 64 16.37 11.00 3.98
C GLU A 64 16.49 10.28 2.63
N ASP A 65 17.58 9.53 2.42
CA ASP A 65 17.80 8.75 1.20
C ASP A 65 16.83 7.57 1.13
N LEU A 66 16.61 6.91 2.27
CA LEU A 66 15.62 5.84 2.38
C LEU A 66 14.20 6.36 2.14
N TYR A 67 13.85 7.54 2.65
CA TYR A 67 12.55 8.16 2.40
C TYR A 67 12.33 8.39 0.91
N VAL A 68 13.28 9.05 0.22
CA VAL A 68 13.18 9.27 -1.23
C VAL A 68 13.03 7.93 -1.96
N GLN A 69 13.77 6.92 -1.51
CA GLN A 69 13.74 5.59 -2.09
C GLN A 69 12.42 4.84 -1.88
N TRP A 70 11.73 5.03 -0.77
CA TRP A 70 10.56 4.25 -0.37
C TRP A 70 9.25 5.01 -0.44
N SER A 71 9.29 6.33 -0.63
CA SER A 71 8.10 7.14 -0.91
C SER A 71 7.62 6.87 -2.33
N PRO A 72 6.38 6.38 -2.51
CA PRO A 72 5.79 6.25 -3.84
C PRO A 72 5.63 7.58 -4.58
N ASP A 73 5.51 8.70 -3.85
CA ASP A 73 5.42 10.04 -4.44
C ASP A 73 6.77 10.52 -5.02
N GLU A 74 7.89 10.12 -4.41
CA GLU A 74 9.23 10.59 -4.79
C GLU A 74 9.89 9.70 -5.86
N SER A 75 9.79 8.38 -5.71
CA SER A 75 10.49 7.40 -6.57
C SER A 75 9.60 6.27 -7.08
N GLY A 76 8.33 6.28 -6.69
CA GLY A 76 7.37 5.29 -7.14
C GLY A 76 6.65 5.70 -8.41
N GLN A 77 5.72 4.84 -8.78
CA GLN A 77 4.73 5.08 -9.82
C GLN A 77 3.39 4.59 -9.32
N GLU A 78 2.39 5.46 -9.38
CA GLU A 78 1.01 5.08 -9.18
C GLU A 78 0.57 4.12 -10.31
N ILE A 79 -0.05 3.01 -9.93
CA ILE A 79 -0.75 2.12 -10.85
C ILE A 79 -2.22 2.07 -10.47
N SER A 80 -3.08 2.08 -11.48
CA SER A 80 -4.51 2.03 -11.26
C SER A 80 -5.26 1.37 -12.40
N ASN A 81 -6.53 1.07 -12.17
CA ASN A 81 -7.53 0.74 -13.16
C ASN A 81 -8.87 1.37 -12.75
N GLY A 82 -9.84 1.38 -13.65
CA GLY A 82 -11.14 1.99 -13.36
C GLY A 82 -11.91 1.35 -12.20
N ARG A 83 -11.58 0.10 -11.81
CA ARG A 83 -12.18 -0.55 -10.64
C ARG A 83 -11.54 -0.04 -9.35
N LEU A 84 -10.22 0.02 -9.30
CA LEU A 84 -9.46 0.54 -8.17
C LEU A 84 -9.83 2.00 -7.94
N ASP A 85 -9.78 2.86 -8.97
CA ASP A 85 -10.20 4.27 -8.89
C ASP A 85 -11.60 4.43 -8.28
N LYS A 86 -12.53 3.53 -8.64
CA LYS A 86 -13.90 3.56 -8.13
C LYS A 86 -13.98 3.14 -6.67
N VAL A 87 -13.33 2.04 -6.30
CA VAL A 87 -13.34 1.52 -4.92
C VAL A 87 -12.63 2.50 -4.00
N THR A 88 -11.47 3.02 -4.41
CA THR A 88 -10.68 3.97 -3.63
C THR A 88 -11.36 5.32 -3.56
N GLY A 89 -11.91 5.85 -4.66
CA GLY A 89 -12.73 7.06 -4.66
C GLY A 89 -13.97 6.94 -3.77
N GLY A 90 -14.58 5.76 -3.70
CA GLY A 90 -15.72 5.48 -2.82
C GLY A 90 -15.40 5.56 -1.33
N THR A 91 -14.13 5.45 -0.92
CA THR A 91 -13.75 5.63 0.49
C THR A 91 -13.89 7.09 0.96
N ASN A 92 -13.70 8.07 0.06
CA ASN A 92 -13.99 9.49 0.34
C ASN A 92 -15.49 9.75 0.46
N ASP A 93 -16.31 9.05 -0.33
CA ASP A 93 -17.75 9.14 -0.18
C ASP A 93 -18.15 8.57 1.19
N LEU A 94 -17.64 7.40 1.57
CA LEU A 94 -17.86 6.84 2.90
C LEU A 94 -17.45 7.82 4.02
N ALA A 95 -16.26 8.41 3.92
CA ALA A 95 -15.74 9.48 4.78
C ALA A 95 -16.71 10.67 4.93
N SER A 96 -17.17 11.23 3.80
CA SER A 96 -18.00 12.44 3.76
C SER A 96 -19.42 12.25 4.30
N HIS A 97 -19.89 11.01 4.40
CA HIS A 97 -21.18 10.68 5.01
C HIS A 97 -21.08 10.44 6.53
N TRP A 98 -19.88 10.52 7.12
CA TRP A 98 -19.67 10.33 8.55
C TRP A 98 -19.52 11.66 9.32
N PRO A 99 -20.08 11.75 10.54
CA PRO A 99 -19.92 12.93 11.37
C PRO A 99 -18.44 13.14 11.75
N GLU A 100 -17.96 14.39 11.64
CA GLU A 100 -16.56 14.79 11.91
C GLU A 100 -16.01 14.36 13.28
N GLU A 101 -16.86 14.01 14.25
CA GLU A 101 -16.47 13.72 15.63
C GLU A 101 -15.90 12.30 15.86
N ASP A 102 -15.91 11.41 14.87
CA ASP A 102 -15.54 9.98 15.04
C ASP A 102 -14.28 9.54 14.25
N TRP A 103 -13.46 10.47 13.74
CA TRP A 103 -12.28 10.12 12.92
C TRP A 103 -11.28 9.20 13.63
N ASP A 104 -11.03 9.46 14.92
CA ASP A 104 -10.19 8.63 15.78
C ASP A 104 -10.72 7.19 15.92
N HIS A 105 -12.02 6.97 15.68
CA HIS A 105 -12.65 5.66 15.75
C HIS A 105 -12.62 4.91 14.41
N PHE A 106 -12.74 5.63 13.29
CA PHE A 106 -12.85 5.05 11.95
C PHE A 106 -11.51 4.90 11.23
N GLY A 107 -10.54 5.79 11.48
CA GLY A 107 -9.19 5.69 10.94
C GLY A 107 -8.55 4.31 11.17
N PRO A 108 -8.59 3.76 12.40
CA PRO A 108 -8.09 2.41 12.66
C PRO A 108 -8.83 1.31 11.88
N GLN A 109 -10.14 1.44 11.66
CA GLN A 109 -10.94 0.43 10.93
C GLN A 109 -10.66 0.47 9.43
N LEU A 110 -10.53 1.67 8.85
CA LEU A 110 -10.11 1.82 7.46
C LEU A 110 -8.69 1.27 7.28
N ARG A 111 -7.76 1.65 8.17
CA ARG A 111 -6.40 1.11 8.19
C ARG A 111 -6.41 -0.41 8.18
N ASP A 112 -7.15 -1.04 9.08
CA ASP A 112 -7.25 -2.51 9.15
C ASP A 112 -7.80 -3.11 7.85
N ALA A 113 -8.81 -2.49 7.24
CA ALA A 113 -9.37 -2.94 5.97
C ALA A 113 -8.39 -2.82 4.79
N LEU A 114 -7.58 -1.76 4.75
CA LEU A 114 -6.53 -1.58 3.75
C LEU A 114 -5.38 -2.58 3.94
N VAL A 115 -4.98 -2.83 5.20
CA VAL A 115 -4.00 -3.88 5.54
C VAL A 115 -4.52 -5.26 5.11
N GLU A 116 -5.78 -5.56 5.41
CA GLU A 116 -6.42 -6.83 5.01
C GLU A 116 -6.49 -6.96 3.49
N ALA A 117 -6.86 -5.90 2.77
CA ALA A 117 -6.98 -5.90 1.32
C ALA A 117 -5.61 -6.15 0.65
N LEU A 118 -4.61 -5.36 1.01
CA LEU A 118 -3.25 -5.46 0.47
C LEU A 118 -2.57 -6.78 0.84
N GLY A 119 -2.79 -7.26 2.06
CA GLY A 119 -2.23 -8.50 2.57
C GLY A 119 -2.96 -9.77 2.11
N SER A 120 -4.09 -9.64 1.41
CA SER A 120 -4.99 -10.72 1.05
C SER A 120 -4.33 -11.79 0.15
N THR A 121 -4.85 -13.02 0.21
CA THR A 121 -4.39 -14.11 -0.66
C THR A 121 -4.59 -13.77 -2.14
N VAL A 122 -5.67 -13.07 -2.49
CA VAL A 122 -5.98 -12.69 -3.87
C VAL A 122 -4.87 -11.78 -4.45
N VAL A 123 -4.44 -10.77 -3.69
CA VAL A 123 -3.34 -9.87 -4.08
C VAL A 123 -2.02 -10.63 -4.15
N ARG A 124 -1.71 -11.46 -3.15
CA ARG A 124 -0.47 -12.26 -3.14
C ARG A 124 -0.38 -13.22 -4.32
N ASP A 125 -1.48 -13.88 -4.67
CA ASP A 125 -1.52 -14.79 -5.81
C ASP A 125 -1.36 -14.03 -7.14
N ALA A 126 -1.95 -12.83 -7.27
CA ALA A 126 -1.76 -11.98 -8.43
C ALA A 126 -0.30 -11.54 -8.59
N LEU A 127 0.33 -11.07 -7.51
CA LEU A 127 1.76 -10.73 -7.48
C LEU A 127 2.62 -11.93 -7.91
N ALA A 128 2.36 -13.11 -7.37
CA ALA A 128 3.08 -14.33 -7.73
C ALA A 128 2.90 -14.71 -9.21
N ARG A 129 1.69 -14.55 -9.77
CA ARG A 129 1.42 -14.82 -11.21
C ARG A 129 2.22 -13.92 -12.13
N VAL A 130 2.40 -12.65 -11.79
CA VAL A 130 3.21 -11.70 -12.56
C VAL A 130 4.70 -11.71 -12.18
N GLY A 131 5.10 -12.59 -11.25
CA GLY A 131 6.49 -12.75 -10.82
C GLY A 131 7.01 -11.64 -9.89
N TRP A 132 6.12 -10.83 -9.30
CA TRP A 132 6.49 -9.77 -8.37
C TRP A 132 6.58 -10.30 -6.94
N ASN A 133 7.53 -9.78 -6.16
CA ASN A 133 7.68 -10.09 -4.73
C ASN A 133 8.06 -8.84 -3.90
N PRO A 134 7.22 -7.78 -3.91
CA PRO A 134 7.49 -6.54 -3.18
C PRO A 134 7.39 -6.73 -1.67
N ILE A 135 8.05 -5.85 -0.92
CA ILE A 135 7.62 -5.51 0.45
C ILE A 135 6.29 -4.74 0.35
N LEU A 136 5.27 -5.21 1.06
CA LEU A 136 3.94 -4.60 1.12
C LEU A 136 3.85 -3.67 2.32
N TYR A 137 3.33 -2.45 2.17
CA TYR A 137 3.22 -1.49 3.27
C TYR A 137 2.11 -0.48 3.06
N LEU A 138 1.72 0.23 4.13
CA LEU A 138 0.95 1.45 4.01
C LEU A 138 1.89 2.65 4.11
N PHE A 139 1.69 3.64 3.24
CA PHE A 139 2.47 4.87 3.22
C PHE A 139 1.55 6.08 3.44
N MET A 140 1.72 6.78 4.54
CA MET A 140 0.92 7.95 4.89
C MET A 140 1.50 9.18 4.18
N THR A 141 0.92 9.61 3.05
CA THR A 141 1.51 10.64 2.18
C THR A 141 1.57 12.04 2.82
N GLY A 142 0.66 12.34 3.76
CA GLY A 142 0.64 13.60 4.51
C GLY A 142 1.71 13.67 5.62
N GLU A 143 1.99 12.53 6.25
CA GLU A 143 3.00 12.42 7.32
C GLU A 143 4.38 12.06 6.79
N GLY A 144 4.46 11.48 5.59
CA GLY A 144 5.68 10.92 5.02
C GLY A 144 6.17 9.69 5.76
N LEU A 145 5.26 8.94 6.41
CA LEU A 145 5.58 7.84 7.30
C LEU A 145 5.08 6.50 6.78
N VAL A 146 5.81 5.45 7.15
CA VAL A 146 5.38 4.06 6.95
C VAL A 146 4.65 3.59 8.19
N ASP A 147 3.51 2.93 8.01
CA ASP A 147 2.79 2.33 9.14
C ASP A 147 3.53 1.10 9.69
N ALA A 148 4.26 1.29 10.80
CA ALA A 148 5.06 0.26 11.45
C ALA A 148 4.25 -1.00 11.83
N ASP A 149 3.05 -0.77 12.33
CA ASP A 149 2.24 -1.80 12.97
C ASP A 149 1.69 -2.82 11.95
N SER A 150 1.54 -2.43 10.68
CA SER A 150 1.09 -3.34 9.62
C SER A 150 2.23 -4.14 8.98
N LEU A 151 3.48 -3.68 9.05
CA LEU A 151 4.60 -4.31 8.34
C LEU A 151 4.75 -5.81 8.62
N PRO A 152 4.67 -6.31 9.88
CA PRO A 152 4.78 -7.74 10.15
C PRO A 152 3.61 -8.55 9.58
N THR A 153 2.41 -7.96 9.55
CA THR A 153 1.18 -8.58 9.02
C THR A 153 1.22 -8.66 7.49
N LEU A 154 1.68 -7.58 6.85
CA LEU A 154 1.82 -7.49 5.40
C LEU A 154 3.00 -8.32 4.87
N ASN A 155 4.04 -8.55 5.67
CA ASN A 155 5.25 -9.26 5.25
C ASN A 155 5.65 -10.40 6.21
N PRO A 156 4.79 -11.42 6.39
CA PRO A 156 5.06 -12.50 7.33
C PRO A 156 6.35 -13.23 6.96
N GLY A 157 7.25 -13.37 7.94
CA GLY A 157 8.54 -14.07 7.78
C GLY A 157 9.65 -13.27 7.09
N ARG A 158 9.43 -12.01 6.70
CA ARG A 158 10.42 -11.20 5.96
C ARG A 158 11.28 -10.26 6.81
N ARG A 159 11.25 -10.35 8.14
CA ARG A 159 12.05 -9.47 9.03
C ARG A 159 13.58 -9.51 8.81
N ALA A 160 14.09 -10.58 8.20
CA ALA A 160 15.50 -10.69 7.86
C ALA A 160 15.85 -10.07 6.50
N ASP A 161 14.85 -9.68 5.72
CA ASP A 161 15.02 -9.08 4.40
C ASP A 161 15.60 -7.67 4.51
N PRO A 162 16.67 -7.33 3.76
CA PRO A 162 17.24 -5.99 3.74
C PRO A 162 16.22 -4.91 3.39
N ASP A 163 15.34 -5.18 2.43
CA ASP A 163 14.31 -4.24 1.98
C ASP A 163 13.27 -3.99 3.08
N TYR A 164 12.92 -5.04 3.84
CA TYR A 164 12.06 -4.91 5.03
C TYR A 164 12.71 -4.02 6.09
N ARG A 165 14.00 -4.25 6.39
CA ARG A 165 14.73 -3.50 7.43
C ARG A 165 14.93 -2.03 7.05
N ALA A 166 15.21 -1.76 5.78
CA ALA A 166 15.29 -0.40 5.26
C ALA A 166 13.97 0.34 5.51
N LEU A 167 12.84 -0.32 5.20
CA LEU A 167 11.51 0.24 5.40
C LEU A 167 11.14 0.41 6.88
N GLU A 168 11.51 -0.54 7.75
CA GLU A 168 11.30 -0.46 9.21
C GLU A 168 12.02 0.73 9.86
N ARG A 169 13.03 1.31 9.21
CA ARG A 169 13.72 2.52 9.69
C ARG A 169 12.97 3.82 9.36
N LEU A 170 11.90 3.75 8.57
CA LEU A 170 11.05 4.88 8.16
C LEU A 170 9.72 4.96 8.93
N THR A 171 9.57 4.14 9.97
CA THR A 171 8.38 4.05 10.81
C THR A 171 8.54 4.80 12.12
#